data_AF-A0A850V647-F1
#
_entry.id   AF-A0A850V647-F1
#
_cell.length_a   1.000
_cell.length_b   1.000
_cell.length_c   1.000
_cell.angle_alpha   90.00
_cell.angle_beta   90.00
_cell.angle_gamma   90.00
#
_symmetry.space_group_name_H-M   'P 1'
#
loop_
_entity.id
_entity.type
_entity.pdbx_description
1 polymer ?
#
loop_
_entity_poly.entity_id
_entity_poly.type
_entity_poly.pdbx_seq_one_letter_code
_entity_poly.pdbx_strand_id
1 'polypeptide(L)' 'MESLLHERVIGQNEAVVAVANAVRRSRAGLSDPNRPSGSFMFLGPTGVGKTELCKALAEFLFDTEEAMVRIDMSEFMEKH' A
#
# COMPACT_ATOMS: atom_id res chain seq x y z
N MET A 1 -12.87 4.26 -2.71
CA MET A 1 -11.42 4.17 -2.41
C MET A 1 -10.68 3.66 -3.63
N GLU A 2 -11.15 2.55 -4.20
CA GLU A 2 -10.65 1.93 -5.42
C GLU A 2 -10.61 2.94 -6.58
N SER A 3 -11.68 3.72 -6.76
CA SER A 3 -11.73 4.81 -7.74
C SER A 3 -10.58 5.81 -7.58
N LEU A 4 -10.34 6.31 -6.36
CA LEU A 4 -9.25 7.23 -6.04
C LEU A 4 -7.88 6.61 -6.28
N LEU A 5 -7.69 5.34 -5.87
CA LEU A 5 -6.43 4.63 -6.14
C LEU A 5 -6.23 4.41 -7.66
N HIS A 6 -7.31 4.19 -8.41
CA HIS A 6 -7.28 4.00 -9.86
C HIS A 6 -7.00 5.27 -10.66
N GLU A 7 -7.16 6.46 -10.07
CA GLU A 7 -6.71 7.72 -10.70
C GLU A 7 -5.19 7.72 -10.93
N ARG A 8 -4.43 6.98 -10.10
CA ARG A 8 -2.97 6.86 -10.20
C ARG A 8 -2.49 5.48 -10.64
N VAL A 9 -3.21 4.42 -10.27
CA VAL A 9 -2.80 3.02 -10.52
C VAL A 9 -3.77 2.35 -11.49
N ILE A 10 -3.36 2.28 -12.76
CA ILE A 10 -4.17 1.72 -13.84
C ILE A 10 -3.86 0.23 -14.03
N GLY A 11 -4.91 -0.59 -14.20
CA GLY A 11 -4.78 -2.01 -14.59
C GLY A 11 -4.45 -2.99 -13.46
N GLN A 12 -4.18 -2.52 -12.23
CA GLN A 12 -3.86 -3.38 -11.07
C GLN A 12 -5.10 -3.64 -10.18
N ASN A 13 -6.22 -4.02 -10.79
CA ASN A 13 -7.53 -4.11 -10.11
C ASN A 13 -7.50 -5.04 -8.88
N GLU A 14 -6.89 -6.22 -9.00
CA GLU A 14 -6.83 -7.21 -7.91
C GLU A 14 -6.05 -6.66 -6.70
N ALA A 15 -4.90 -6.04 -6.95
CA ALA A 15 -4.08 -5.43 -5.91
C ALA A 15 -4.81 -4.26 -5.22
N VAL A 16 -5.45 -3.39 -6.01
CA VAL A 16 -6.23 -2.26 -5.50
C VAL A 16 -7.39 -2.74 -4.62
N VAL A 17 -8.15 -3.74 -5.07
CA VAL A 17 -9.27 -4.31 -4.31
C VAL A 17 -8.79 -4.99 -3.02
N ALA A 18 -7.68 -5.73 -3.07
CA ALA A 18 -7.09 -6.37 -1.89
C ALA A 18 -6.71 -5.35 -0.80
N VAL A 19 -6.04 -4.26 -1.20
CA VAL A 19 -5.67 -3.17 -0.30
C VAL A 19 -6.90 -2.47 0.26
N ALA A 20 -7.86 -2.11 -0.60
CA ALA A 20 -9.08 -1.43 -0.17
C ALA A 20 -9.91 -2.27 0.81
N ASN A 21 -9.98 -3.58 0.62
CA ASN A 21 -10.65 -4.49 1.55
C ASN A 21 -9.99 -4.49 2.94
N ALA A 22 -8.66 -4.51 3.04
CA ALA A 22 -7.97 -4.47 4.33
C ALA A 22 -8.22 -3.16 5.08
N VAL A 23 -8.13 -2.02 4.36
CA VAL A 23 -8.39 -0.69 4.93
C VAL A 23 -9.84 -0.57 5.41
N ARG A 24 -10.82 -1.08 4.65
CA ARG A 24 -12.22 -1.12 5.07
C ARG A 24 -12.42 -1.94 6.34
N ARG A 25 -11.80 -3.12 6.46
CA ARG A 25 -11.86 -3.93 7.69
C ARG A 25 -11.23 -3.23 8.89
N SER A 26 -10.12 -2.53 8.69
CA SER A 26 -9.45 -1.79 9.77
C SER A 26 -10.27 -0.61 10.25
N ARG A 27 -10.84 0.19 9.34
CA ARG A 27 -11.70 1.33 9.70
C ARG A 27 -13.02 0.91 10.36
N ALA A 28 -13.54 -0.27 10.01
CA ALA A 28 -14.74 -0.83 10.63
C ALA A 28 -14.50 -1.46 12.03
N GLY A 29 -13.26 -1.46 12.53
CA GLY A 29 -12.93 -2.10 13.81
C GLY A 29 -13.01 -3.64 13.78
N LEU A 30 -13.04 -4.24 12.60
CA LEU A 30 -13.13 -5.69 12.41
C LEU A 30 -11.76 -6.39 12.38
N SER A 31 -10.69 -5.63 12.61
CA SER A 31 -9.31 -6.12 12.58
C SER A 31 -8.80 -6.35 13.99
N ASP A 32 -7.93 -7.34 14.17
CA ASP A 32 -7.27 -7.60 15.45
C ASP A 32 -6.42 -6.37 15.86
N PRO A 33 -6.65 -5.78 17.05
CA PRO A 33 -5.92 -4.59 17.50
C PRO A 33 -4.42 -4.84 17.73
N ASN A 34 -3.99 -6.10 17.84
CA ASN A 34 -2.57 -6.47 18.01
C ASN A 34 -1.85 -6.74 16.69
N ARG A 35 -2.50 -6.51 15.54
CA ARG A 35 -1.93 -6.74 14.21
C ARG A 35 -1.97 -5.46 13.36
N PRO A 36 -1.06 -5.32 12.38
CA PRO A 36 -1.15 -4.24 11.41
C PRO A 36 -2.49 -4.28 10.66
N SER A 37 -3.03 -3.09 10.32
CA SER A 37 -4.26 -2.91 9.52
C SER A 37 -4.23 -3.67 8.19
N GLY A 38 -3.03 -3.86 7.62
CA GLY A 38 -2.78 -4.69 6.46
C GLY A 38 -1.28 -4.96 6.31
N SER A 39 -0.93 -6.16 5.85
CA SER A 39 0.43 -6.52 5.46
C SER A 39 0.37 -7.10 4.05
N PHE A 40 1.18 -6.56 3.15
CA PHE A 40 1.14 -6.88 1.73
C PHE A 40 2.54 -7.13 1.21
N MET A 41 2.66 -8.07 0.28
CA MET A 41 3.87 -8.30 -0.50
C MET A 41 3.50 -8.21 -1.98
N PHE A 42 3.92 -7.13 -2.64
CA PHE A 42 3.65 -6.93 -4.06
C PHE A 42 4.79 -7.50 -4.91
N LEU A 43 4.47 -8.44 -5.80
CA LEU A 43 5.44 -9.11 -6.68
C LEU A 43 5.16 -8.77 -8.15
N GLY A 44 6.20 -8.80 -8.99
CA GLY A 44 6.10 -8.64 -10.45
C GLY A 44 7.19 -7.74 -11.04
N PRO A 45 7.14 -7.42 -12.35
CA PRO A 45 8.14 -6.60 -13.02
C PRO A 45 8.26 -5.18 -12.44
N THR A 46 9.37 -4.49 -12.70
CA THR A 46 9.55 -3.07 -12.38
C THR A 46 8.61 -2.21 -13.23
N GLY A 47 8.26 -1.01 -12.74
CA GLY A 47 7.42 -0.05 -13.49
C GLY A 47 5.90 -0.34 -13.49
N VAL A 48 5.44 -1.48 -12.97
CA VAL A 48 4.00 -1.84 -12.98
C VAL A 48 3.13 -1.15 -11.92
N GLY A 49 3.70 -0.22 -11.13
CA GLY A 49 2.94 0.58 -10.15
C GLY A 49 2.96 0.09 -8.70
N LYS A 50 3.87 -0.80 -8.30
CA LYS A 50 3.99 -1.28 -6.90
C LYS A 50 4.20 -0.14 -5.90
N THR A 51 5.24 0.68 -6.14
CA THR A 51 5.55 1.84 -5.29
C THR A 51 4.49 2.91 -5.40
N GLU A 52 3.91 3.08 -6.59
CA GLU A 52 2.85 4.07 -6.84
C GLU A 52 1.59 3.76 -6.04
N LEU A 53 1.22 2.49 -5.90
CA LEU A 53 0.11 2.06 -5.05
C LEU A 53 0.34 2.40 -3.57
N CYS A 54 1.57 2.28 -3.07
CA CYS A 54 1.91 2.71 -1.71
C CYS A 54 1.75 4.23 -1.53
N LYS A 55 2.18 5.03 -2.52
CA LYS A 55 2.05 6.49 -2.50
C LYS A 55 0.59 6.93 -2.53
N ALA A 56 -0.19 6.40 -3.48
CA ALA A 56 -1.62 6.67 -3.56
C ALA A 56 -2.37 6.26 -2.29
N LEU A 57 -1.93 5.17 -1.63
CA LEU A 57 -2.49 4.75 -0.36
C LEU A 57 -2.17 5.72 0.79
N ALA A 58 -0.92 6.21 0.87
CA ALA A 58 -0.53 7.20 1.89
C ALA A 58 -1.33 8.49 1.73
N GLU A 59 -1.42 9.01 0.50
CA GLU A 59 -2.25 10.16 0.14
C GLU A 59 -3.71 9.94 0.56
N PHE A 60 -4.31 8.80 0.20
CA PHE A 60 -5.70 8.52 0.55
C PHE A 60 -5.97 8.41 2.07
N LEU A 61 -4.99 7.91 2.83
CA LEU A 61 -5.16 7.68 4.27
C LEU A 61 -4.85 8.91 5.12
N PHE A 62 -3.92 9.76 4.66
CA PHE A 62 -3.33 10.82 5.46
C PHE A 62 -3.30 12.19 4.77
N ASP A 63 -3.91 12.31 3.58
CA ASP A 63 -3.93 13.52 2.75
C ASP A 63 -2.52 14.02 2.37
N THR A 64 -1.52 13.14 2.43
CA THR A 64 -0.14 13.40 1.99
C THR A 64 0.64 12.11 1.73
N GLU A 65 1.45 12.09 0.66
CA GLU A 65 2.44 11.03 0.42
C GLU A 65 3.57 11.01 1.44
N GLU A 66 3.84 12.14 2.10
CA GLU A 66 4.96 12.29 3.06
C GLU A 66 4.75 11.47 4.34
N ALA A 67 3.51 11.03 4.60
CA ALA A 67 3.20 10.10 5.69
C ALA A 67 3.73 8.68 5.46
N MET A 68 4.38 8.41 4.32
CA MET A 68 5.02 7.13 4.03
C MET A 68 6.46 7.07 4.56
N VAL A 69 6.69 6.18 5.53
CA VAL A 69 8.06 5.78 5.90
C VAL A 69 8.59 4.80 4.86
N ARG A 70 9.58 5.23 4.08
CA ARG A 70 10.23 4.41 3.04
C ARG A 70 11.60 3.95 3.50
N ILE A 71 11.81 2.64 3.47
CA ILE A 71 13.13 2.02 3.73
C ILE A 71 13.64 1.46 2.42
N ASP A 72 14.85 1.88 2.01
CA ASP A 72 15.51 1.33 0.83
C ASP A 72 16.26 0.06 1.22
N MET A 73 15.69 -1.10 0.89
CA MET A 73 16.27 -2.39 1.24
C MET A 73 17.59 -2.67 0.50
N SER A 74 17.92 -1.94 -0.57
CA SER A 74 19.20 -2.10 -1.25
C SER A 74 20.38 -1.65 -0.38
N GLU A 75 20.15 -0.71 0.55
CA GLU A 75 21.14 -0.25 1.53
C GLU A 75 21.47 -1.29 2.61
N PHE A 76 20.65 -2.35 2.75
CA PHE A 76 20.79 -3.38 3.77
C PHE A 76 21.28 -4.73 3.22
N MET A 77 21.85 -4.74 2.01
CA MET A 77 22.33 -5.97 1.37
C MET A 77 23.69 -6.45 1.90
N GLU A 78 24.50 -5.56 2.46
CA GLU A 78 25.79 -5.96 3.04
C GLU A 78 25.61 -6.59 4.42
N LYS A 79 26.31 -7.71 4.65
CA LYS A 79 26.40 -8.31 5.98
C LYS A 79 27.37 -7.45 6.80
N HIS A 80 26.82 -6.74 7.80
CA HIS A 80 27.62 -6.23 8.91
C HIS A 80 28.19 -7.39 9.74
#